data_AF-A0A1G8AQI4-F1
#
_entry.id   AF-A0A1G8AQI4-F1
#
_cell.length_a   1.000
_cell.length_b   1.000
_cell.length_c   1.000
_cell.angle_alpha   90.00
_cell.angle_beta   90.00
_cell.angle_gamma   90.00
#
_symmetry.space_group_name_H-M   'P 1'
#
loop_
_entity.id
_entity.type
_entity.pdbx_description
1 polymer ?
#
loop_
_entity_poly.entity_id
_entity_poly.type
_entity_poly.pdbx_seq_one_letter_code
_entity_poly.pdbx_strand_id
1 'polypeptide(L)' 'MSRARLAELVGVNPQTVGVLERGDHYPSLDLAFRICAVFELPVEAVFSRREFGPLSTELYRRPPIESTRGAEDDDLTG' A
#
# COMPACT_ATOMS: atom_id res chain seq x y z
N MET A 1 -2.97 15.69 -6.78
CA MET A 1 -4.31 16.01 -6.25
C MET A 1 -4.17 16.82 -4.96
N SER A 2 -4.99 17.85 -4.71
CA SER A 2 -4.95 18.61 -3.45
C SER A 2 -5.90 18.02 -2.39
N ARG A 3 -5.65 18.30 -1.10
CA ARG A 3 -6.55 17.90 0.02
C ARG A 3 -7.97 18.40 -0.15
N ALA A 4 -8.12 19.68 -0.56
CA ALA A 4 -9.43 20.28 -0.81
C ALA A 4 -10.18 19.55 -1.93
N ARG A 5 -9.48 19.19 -3.01
CA ARG A 5 -10.09 18.40 -4.09
C ARG A 5 -10.48 17.00 -3.64
N LEU A 6 -9.67 16.35 -2.78
CA LEU A 6 -10.03 15.04 -2.23
C LEU A 6 -11.28 15.12 -1.38
N ALA A 7 -11.33 16.10 -0.48
CA ALA A 7 -12.45 16.33 0.39
C ALA A 7 -13.75 16.56 -0.40
N GLU A 8 -13.68 17.33 -1.49
CA GLU A 8 -14.80 17.53 -2.41
C GLU A 8 -15.26 16.21 -3.06
N LEU A 9 -14.33 15.44 -3.64
CA LEU A 9 -14.66 14.18 -4.31
C LEU A 9 -15.25 13.13 -3.35
N VAL A 10 -14.75 13.09 -2.11
CA VAL A 10 -15.21 12.14 -1.09
C VAL A 10 -16.18 12.78 -0.12
N GLY A 11 -16.81 13.92 -0.46
CA GLY A 11 -17.88 14.55 0.31
C GLY A 11 -17.63 14.72 1.80
N VAL A 12 -16.48 15.29 2.17
CA VAL A 12 -16.10 15.64 3.56
C VAL A 12 -15.55 17.06 3.65
N ASN A 13 -15.36 17.56 4.86
CA ASN A 13 -14.65 18.83 5.07
C ASN A 13 -13.14 18.65 4.78
N PRO A 14 -12.46 19.62 4.13
CA PRO A 14 -11.01 19.58 3.92
C PRO A 14 -10.17 19.31 5.17
N GLN A 15 -10.64 19.73 6.35
CA GLN A 15 -9.99 19.45 7.63
C GLN A 15 -10.01 17.95 7.99
N THR A 16 -11.07 17.23 7.61
CA THR A 16 -11.20 15.77 7.81
C THR A 16 -10.05 15.03 7.15
N VAL A 17 -9.67 15.43 5.93
CA VAL A 17 -8.51 14.83 5.22
C VAL A 17 -7.23 14.99 6.04
N GLY A 18 -7.02 16.18 6.63
CA GLY A 18 -5.85 16.40 7.48
C GLY A 18 -5.84 15.57 8.77
N VAL A 19 -7.00 15.31 9.36
CA VAL A 19 -7.15 14.42 10.53
C VAL A 19 -6.82 12.97 10.15
N LEU A 20 -7.30 12.50 8.99
CA LEU A 20 -7.00 11.17 8.48
C LEU A 20 -5.50 10.97 8.22
N GLU A 21 -4.83 11.95 7.61
CA GLU A 21 -3.39 11.88 7.29
C GLU A 21 -2.51 11.80 8.54
N ARG A 22 -2.93 12.40 9.65
CA ARG A 22 -2.20 12.31 10.93
C ARG A 22 -2.48 11.02 11.70
N GLY A 23 -3.50 10.25 11.29
CA GLY A 23 -3.94 9.07 12.02
C GLY A 23 -4.72 9.39 13.31
N ASP A 24 -5.11 10.65 13.52
CA ASP A 24 -5.91 11.08 14.68
C ASP A 24 -7.31 10.43 14.68
N HIS A 25 -7.79 10.04 13.50
CA HIS A 25 -9.07 9.37 13.32
C HIS A 25 -9.05 8.41 12.14
N TYR A 26 -9.72 7.27 12.30
CA TYR A 26 -9.95 6.34 11.20
C TYR A 26 -11.20 6.74 10.40
N PRO A 27 -11.20 6.54 9.06
CA PRO A 27 -12.39 6.80 8.26
C PRO A 27 -13.50 5.80 8.62
N SER A 28 -14.76 6.21 8.45
CA SER A 28 -15.86 5.25 8.41
C SER A 28 -15.71 4.32 7.20
N LEU A 29 -16.37 3.17 7.21
CA LEU A 29 -16.34 2.24 6.07
C LEU A 29 -16.83 2.90 4.76
N ASP A 30 -17.89 3.71 4.85
CA ASP A 30 -18.39 4.50 3.72
C ASP A 30 -17.34 5.47 3.16
N LEU A 31 -16.66 6.22 4.05
CA LEU A 31 -15.62 7.16 3.63
C LEU A 31 -14.44 6.43 2.99
N ALA A 32 -14.06 5.27 3.54
CA ALA A 32 -13.02 4.42 2.96
C ALA A 32 -13.39 3.95 1.54
N PHE A 33 -14.64 3.52 1.30
CA PHE A 33 -15.09 3.13 -0.04
C PHE A 33 -15.11 4.29 -1.02
N ARG A 34 -15.52 5.50 -0.59
CA ARG A 34 -15.44 6.69 -1.44
C ARG A 34 -13.99 7.05 -1.81
N ILE A 35 -13.06 6.93 -0.85
CA ILE A 35 -11.62 7.10 -1.11
C ILE A 35 -11.14 6.04 -2.11
N CYS A 36 -11.50 4.77 -1.92
CA CYS A 36 -11.15 3.67 -2.82
C CYS A 36 -11.63 3.92 -4.26
N ALA A 37 -12.85 4.42 -4.43
CA ALA A 37 -13.40 4.75 -5.75
C ALA A 37 -12.63 5.89 -6.44
N VAL A 38 -12.17 6.89 -5.69
CA VAL A 38 -11.37 8.02 -6.25
C VAL A 38 -10.00 7.57 -6.74
N PHE A 39 -9.37 6.62 -6.03
CA PHE A 39 -8.01 6.15 -6.35
C PHE A 39 -7.99 4.85 -7.17
N GLU A 40 -9.16 4.27 -7.48
CA GLU A 40 -9.30 2.97 -8.17
C GLU A 40 -8.55 1.85 -7.44
N LEU A 41 -8.65 1.84 -6.10
CA LEU A 41 -7.96 0.88 -5.23
C LEU A 41 -8.95 -0.04 -4.52
N PRO A 42 -8.53 -1.27 -4.16
CA PRO A 42 -9.32 -2.15 -3.30
C PRO A 42 -9.36 -1.64 -1.85
N VAL A 43 -10.36 -2.07 -1.07
CA VAL A 43 -10.54 -1.62 0.32
C VAL A 43 -9.39 -2.00 1.24
N GLU A 44 -8.69 -3.09 0.93
CA GLU A 44 -7.49 -3.57 1.60
C GLU A 44 -6.32 -2.58 1.50
N ALA A 45 -6.35 -1.64 0.55
CA ALA A 45 -5.38 -0.55 0.46
C ALA A 45 -5.63 0.55 1.51
N VAL A 46 -6.81 0.58 2.13
CA VAL A 46 -7.16 1.50 3.22
C VAL A 46 -7.16 0.78 4.57
N PHE A 47 -7.67 -0.46 4.61
CA PHE A 47 -7.73 -1.27 5.82
C PHE A 47 -6.85 -2.52 5.71
N SER A 48 -5.78 -2.56 6.49
CA SER A 48 -4.89 -3.72 6.58
C SER A 48 -4.75 -4.18 8.02
N ARG A 49 -4.59 -5.50 8.22
CA ARG A 49 -4.24 -6.10 9.52
C ARG A 49 -2.79 -5.83 9.93
N ARG A 50 -1.96 -5.38 8.99
CA ARG A 50 -0.55 -5.03 9.19
C ARG A 50 -0.32 -3.60 8.73
N GLU A 51 0.50 -2.87 9.45
CA GLU A 51 0.87 -1.50 9.05
C GLU A 51 1.50 -1.49 7.65
N PHE A 52 1.21 -0.44 6.89
CA PHE A 52 1.84 -0.24 5.59
C PHE A 52 3.29 0.21 5.79
N GLY A 53 4.22 -0.57 5.24
CA GLY A 53 5.62 -0.16 5.16
C GLY A 53 5.81 1.02 4.19
N PRO A 54 6.96 1.71 4.25
CA PRO A 54 7.31 2.71 3.24
C PRO A 54 7.27 2.09 1.84
N LEU A 55 6.66 2.79 0.88
CA LEU A 55 6.54 2.31 -0.50
C LEU A 55 7.90 1.99 -1.12
N SER A 56 8.95 2.74 -0.76
CA SER A 56 10.32 2.47 -1.22
C SER A 56 10.85 1.11 -0.76
N THR A 57 10.52 0.68 0.46
CA THR A 57 10.90 -0.64 0.95
C THR A 57 10.21 -1.74 0.14
N GLU A 58 8.93 -1.56 -0.20
CA GLU A 58 8.18 -2.54 -0.99
C GLU A 58 8.64 -2.59 -2.46
N LEU A 59 8.93 -1.44 -3.07
CA LEU A 59 9.32 -1.36 -4.49
C LEU A 59 10.80 -1.72 -4.75
N TYR A 60 11.70 -1.41 -3.82
CA TYR A 60 13.15 -1.62 -3.99
C TYR A 60 13.71 -2.80 -3.19
N ARG A 61 12.88 -3.56 -2.47
CA ARG A 61 13.28 -4.89 -1.99
C ARG A 61 13.48 -5.80 -3.21
N ARG A 62 14.67 -5.73 -3.81
CA ARG A 62 15.15 -6.69 -4.80
C ARG A 62 14.95 -8.07 -4.16
N PRO A 63 14.15 -8.99 -4.73
CA PRO A 63 14.23 -10.37 -4.28
C PRO A 63 15.71 -10.78 -4.40
N PRO A 64 16.26 -11.56 -3.45
CA PRO A 64 17.54 -12.20 -3.70
C PRO A 64 17.41 -12.83 -5.08
N ILE A 65 18.31 -12.46 -5.99
CA ILE A 65 18.49 -13.25 -7.20
C ILE A 65 18.74 -14.63 -6.62
N GLU A 66 17.82 -15.57 -6.82
CA GLU A 66 18.10 -16.97 -6.54
C GLU A 66 19.32 -17.28 -7.40
N SER A 67 20.49 -17.21 -6.78
CA SER A 67 21.67 -17.91 -7.22
C SER A 67 21.30 -19.37 -7.07
N THR A 68 20.53 -19.86 -8.03
CA THR A 68 20.53 -21.27 -8.38
C THR A 68 21.97 -21.53 -8.75
N ARG A 69 22.71 -21.99 -7.73
CA ARG A 69 23.91 -22.77 -7.90
C ARG A 69 23.50 -23.85 -8.89
N GLY A 70 23.96 -23.73 -10.13
CA GLY A 70 24.38 -24.91 -10.85
C GLY A 70 25.53 -25.48 -10.04
N ALA A 71 25.23 -26.33 -9.06
CA ALA A 71 26.11 -27.43 -8.74
C ALA A 71 25.94 -28.37 -9.94
N GLU A 72 26.86 -28.33 -10.89
CA GLU A 72 27.97 -29.27 -10.89
C GLU A 72 27.42 -30.70 -10.88
N ASP A 73 26.66 -31.04 -11.93
CA ASP A 73 26.71 -32.39 -12.50
C ASP A 73 28.08 -32.51 -13.18
N ASP A 74 29.13 -32.69 -12.39
CA ASP A 74 30.37 -33.28 -12.87
C ASP A 74 30.90 -34.23 -11.78
N ASP A 75 31.26 -35.41 -12.25
CA ASP A 75 32.14 -36.41 -11.64
C ASP A 75 31.56 -37.50 -10.70
N LEU A 76 31.28 -38.64 -11.34
CA LEU A 76 31.66 -40.01 -10.96
C LEU A 76 31.98 -40.30 -9.48
N THR A 77 31.13 -41.11 -8.84
CA THR A 77 31.52 -42.34 -8.10
C THR A 77 30.25 -43.11 -7.69
N GLY A 78 30.02 -44.39 -8.02
CA GLY A 78 30.75 -45.38 -8.81
C GLY A 78 29.83 -46.54 -9.17
#